data_AF-A0A0R1KY57-F1
#
_entry.id   AF-A0A0R1KY57-F1
#
_cell.length_a   1.000
_cell.length_b   1.000
_cell.length_c   1.000
_cell.angle_alpha   90.00
_cell.angle_beta   90.00
_cell.angle_gamma   90.00
#
_symmetry.space_group_name_H-M   'P 1'
#
loop_
_entity.id
_entity.type
_entity.pdbx_description
1 polymer ?
#
loop_
_entity_poly.entity_id
_entity_poly.type
_entity_poly.pdbx_seq_one_letter_code
_entity_poly.pdbx_strand_id
1 'polypeptide(L)'
;MPSYDEVFSSNGYQSPEYRSFNYSYQKKMTEEFSRRRIDYPAKKLQFGIETIKITSTMSQQQYLKLQSFVESFPKKQRSGKDPVTGKDDYQSIILYDNYRLFDSTQYVVRSPLGFGYTVSKFFTITSERLAGNPNHDVLVTLSIEPNRFLNVPEEPLINLIIEKVLPLMVSPQISQMAFVLDMPLIMNNFHVQMAGEAGTKQQVIQTLNSHQEYELNRIEYEDPKATRKLTVYDKFQSLLDNQLVVTDTNYISAREAEYYRDQAGEKQFLTRIGLTVSSPNAVMRYMKNHEWLMRDISIEYRDNSGIDRFPKTEYATNGKDFRRSFNRMLTYRLKVVQQRARQLPYLTEDIWRNTLN
;
A
#
# COMPACT_ATOMS: atom_id res chain seq x y z
N MET A 1 -32.63 13.97 1.40
CA MET A 1 -31.22 13.57 1.20
C MET A 1 -30.37 14.64 1.88
N PRO A 2 -29.38 14.26 2.70
CA PRO A 2 -28.49 15.24 3.34
C PRO A 2 -27.75 16.07 2.29
N SER A 3 -27.53 17.35 2.57
CA SER A 3 -26.78 18.24 1.67
C SER A 3 -25.29 17.85 1.58
N TYR A 4 -24.59 18.28 0.53
CA TYR A 4 -23.17 17.94 0.30
C TYR A 4 -22.26 18.28 1.50
N ASP A 5 -22.46 19.44 2.11
CA ASP A 5 -21.73 19.87 3.30
C ASP A 5 -22.06 19.02 4.55
N GLU A 6 -23.16 18.26 4.54
CA GLU A 6 -23.50 17.29 5.60
C GLU A 6 -22.78 15.95 5.44
N VAL A 7 -22.34 15.60 4.22
CA VAL A 7 -21.66 14.32 3.95
C VAL A 7 -20.14 14.48 4.02
N PHE A 8 -19.55 15.48 3.37
CA PHE A 8 -18.11 15.74 3.42
C PHE A 8 -17.78 17.20 3.09
N SER A 9 -17.06 17.87 3.98
CA SER A 9 -16.55 19.23 3.75
C SER A 9 -15.03 19.25 3.61
N SER A 10 -14.54 19.62 2.43
CA SER A 10 -13.11 19.81 2.17
C SER A 10 -12.50 21.00 2.94
N ASN A 11 -13.32 21.86 3.53
CA ASN A 11 -12.85 23.01 4.31
C ASN A 11 -12.03 22.61 5.53
N GLY A 12 -12.20 21.39 6.05
CA GLY A 12 -11.36 20.89 7.14
C GLY A 12 -9.87 20.80 6.77
N TYR A 13 -9.50 20.71 5.49
CA TYR A 13 -8.10 20.81 5.05
C TYR A 13 -7.51 22.22 5.22
N GLN A 14 -8.36 23.23 5.45
CA GLN A 14 -7.93 24.60 5.74
C GLN A 14 -7.80 24.88 7.25
N SER A 15 -8.13 23.91 8.11
CA SER A 15 -8.02 24.09 9.56
C SER A 15 -6.58 24.39 9.99
N PRO A 16 -6.38 25.26 11.00
CA PRO A 16 -5.04 25.54 11.53
C PRO A 16 -4.30 24.28 11.97
N GLU A 17 -5.02 23.33 12.58
CA GLU A 17 -4.48 22.07 13.10
C GLU A 17 -3.94 21.21 11.95
N TYR A 18 -4.77 20.93 10.92
CA TYR A 18 -4.34 20.15 9.76
C TYR A 18 -3.17 20.82 9.03
N ARG A 19 -3.24 22.16 8.84
CA ARG A 19 -2.17 22.91 8.17
C ARG A 19 -0.84 22.81 8.92
N SER A 20 -0.87 22.85 10.26
CA SER A 20 0.31 22.68 11.11
C SER A 20 0.94 21.28 10.96
N PHE A 21 0.12 20.23 10.99
CA PHE A 21 0.58 18.85 10.77
C PHE A 21 1.17 18.66 9.36
N ASN A 22 0.46 19.14 8.33
CA ASN A 22 0.93 19.07 6.96
C ASN A 22 2.25 19.82 6.79
N TYR A 23 2.37 21.05 7.29
CA TYR A 23 3.60 21.84 7.22
C TYR A 23 4.77 21.12 7.88
N SER A 24 4.56 20.56 9.07
CA SER A 24 5.57 19.79 9.81
C SER A 24 6.04 18.56 9.04
N TYR A 25 5.11 17.82 8.44
CA TYR A 25 5.42 16.70 7.56
C TYR A 25 6.24 17.15 6.34
N GLN A 26 5.78 18.19 5.63
CA GLN A 26 6.44 18.67 4.41
C GLN A 26 7.86 19.17 4.71
N LYS A 27 8.06 19.82 5.85
CA LYS A 27 9.39 20.25 6.32
C LYS A 27 10.29 19.03 6.57
N LYS A 28 9.82 18.04 7.31
CA LYS A 28 10.56 16.79 7.57
C LYS A 28 10.94 16.08 6.26
N MET A 29 9.99 15.93 5.35
CA MET A 29 10.24 15.31 4.05
C MET A 29 11.22 16.12 3.21
N THR A 30 11.20 17.45 3.29
CA THR A 30 12.18 18.32 2.63
C THR A 30 13.58 18.14 3.20
N GLU A 31 13.73 17.99 4.52
CA GLU A 31 15.00 17.72 5.19
C GLU A 31 15.54 16.30 4.91
N GLU A 32 14.66 15.31 4.76
CA GLU A 32 15.05 13.95 4.36
C GLU A 32 15.46 13.93 2.87
N PHE A 33 14.70 14.62 2.02
CA PHE A 33 14.98 14.78 0.59
C PHE A 33 16.30 15.48 0.31
N SER A 34 16.60 16.59 1.00
CA SER A 34 17.81 17.40 0.75
C SER A 34 19.10 16.63 1.02
N ARG A 35 19.04 15.54 1.79
CA ARG A 35 20.20 14.71 2.11
C ARG A 35 20.63 13.78 0.97
N ARG A 36 19.79 13.57 -0.07
CA ARG A 36 20.01 12.90 -1.39
C ARG A 36 20.84 11.59 -1.46
N ARG A 37 21.44 11.11 -0.38
CA ARG A 37 22.26 9.90 -0.30
C ARG A 37 21.66 8.95 0.71
N ILE A 38 21.30 7.76 0.24
CA ILE A 38 21.00 6.62 1.09
C ILE A 38 22.35 5.97 1.42
N ASP A 39 22.99 6.41 2.48
CA ASP A 39 24.24 5.81 2.96
C ASP A 39 23.98 4.40 3.53
N TYR A 40 24.86 3.44 3.27
CA TYR A 40 24.83 2.12 3.89
C TYR A 40 25.64 2.10 5.21
N PRO A 41 25.18 1.41 6.27
CA PRO A 41 23.90 0.72 6.40
C PRO A 41 22.76 1.73 6.38
N ALA A 42 21.76 1.45 5.54
CA ALA A 42 20.62 2.32 5.34
C ALA A 42 19.68 2.20 6.55
N LYS A 43 20.12 2.75 7.69
CA LYS A 43 19.43 2.71 9.00
C LYS A 43 18.02 3.33 8.94
N LYS A 44 17.71 4.04 7.86
CA LYS A 44 16.41 4.67 7.58
C LYS A 44 15.46 3.83 6.72
N LEU A 45 15.92 2.74 6.10
CA LEU A 45 15.04 1.81 5.39
C LEU A 45 14.02 1.22 6.36
N GLN A 46 12.75 1.38 6.03
CA GLN A 46 11.63 0.95 6.84
C GLN A 46 10.49 0.51 5.95
N PHE A 47 9.79 -0.54 6.37
CA PHE A 47 8.54 -0.90 5.73
C PHE A 47 7.50 0.19 6.00
N GLY A 48 6.75 0.56 4.97
CA GLY A 48 5.50 1.30 5.06
C GLY A 48 4.31 0.35 5.00
N ILE A 49 3.15 0.84 5.41
CA ILE A 49 1.87 0.16 5.15
C ILE A 49 1.33 0.74 3.84
N GLU A 50 1.26 -0.09 2.81
CA GLU A 50 0.75 0.32 1.49
C GLU A 50 -0.77 0.28 1.47
N THR A 51 -1.37 -0.77 2.04
CA THR A 51 -2.82 -0.97 2.00
C THR A 51 -3.30 -1.68 3.24
N ILE A 52 -4.47 -1.26 3.73
CA ILE A 52 -5.24 -1.95 4.77
C ILE A 52 -6.62 -2.21 4.19
N LYS A 53 -7.08 -3.46 4.27
CA LYS A 53 -8.46 -3.82 3.96
C LYS A 53 -9.20 -4.19 5.23
N ILE A 54 -10.34 -3.54 5.43
CA ILE A 54 -11.27 -3.79 6.52
C ILE A 54 -12.53 -4.36 5.90
N THR A 55 -12.97 -5.52 6.38
CA THR A 55 -14.17 -6.19 5.89
C THR A 55 -15.27 -6.21 6.92
N SER A 56 -16.50 -6.21 6.45
CA SER A 56 -17.71 -6.44 7.24
C SER A 56 -18.72 -7.22 6.41
N THR A 57 -19.35 -8.22 7.03
CA THR A 57 -20.51 -8.90 6.45
C THR A 57 -21.76 -8.20 6.95
N MET A 58 -22.62 -7.76 6.03
CA MET A 58 -23.78 -6.93 6.33
C MET A 58 -25.04 -7.55 5.75
N SER A 59 -26.14 -7.48 6.50
CA SER A 59 -27.45 -7.75 5.91
C SER A 59 -27.77 -6.69 4.86
N GLN A 60 -28.67 -7.00 3.93
CA GLN A 60 -29.06 -6.05 2.88
C GLN A 60 -29.57 -4.71 3.45
N GLN A 61 -30.35 -4.75 4.52
CA GLN A 61 -30.86 -3.54 5.18
C GLN A 61 -29.74 -2.67 5.77
N GLN A 62 -28.73 -3.30 6.36
CA GLN A 62 -27.56 -2.58 6.88
C GLN A 62 -26.74 -2.00 5.71
N TYR A 63 -26.54 -2.80 4.65
CA TYR A 63 -25.79 -2.40 3.47
C TYR A 63 -26.42 -1.21 2.75
N LEU A 64 -27.76 -1.11 2.68
CA LEU A 64 -28.45 0.01 2.05
C LEU A 64 -28.09 1.38 2.67
N LYS A 65 -27.76 1.43 3.97
CA LYS A 65 -27.28 2.66 4.60
C LYS A 65 -25.91 3.07 4.07
N LEU A 66 -24.99 2.11 3.93
CA LEU A 66 -23.69 2.35 3.32
C LEU A 66 -23.83 2.72 1.84
N GLN A 67 -24.68 2.03 1.10
CA GLN A 67 -24.99 2.37 -0.30
C GLN A 67 -25.51 3.80 -0.42
N SER A 68 -26.46 4.21 0.43
CA SER A 68 -26.97 5.58 0.44
C SER A 68 -25.88 6.61 0.74
N PHE A 69 -24.93 6.28 1.62
CA PHE A 69 -23.77 7.12 1.87
C PHE A 69 -22.87 7.23 0.63
N VAL A 70 -22.51 6.12 0.01
CA VAL A 70 -21.68 6.10 -1.22
C VAL A 70 -22.34 6.91 -2.33
N GLU A 71 -23.64 6.73 -2.55
CA GLU A 71 -24.38 7.44 -3.59
C GLU A 71 -24.59 8.92 -3.28
N SER A 72 -24.46 9.36 -2.02
CA SER A 72 -24.53 10.76 -1.65
C SER A 72 -23.27 11.56 -2.04
N PHE A 73 -22.15 10.88 -2.37
CA PHE A 73 -20.97 11.57 -2.90
C PHE A 73 -21.27 12.16 -4.29
N PRO A 74 -20.78 13.38 -4.57
CA PRO A 74 -20.88 13.96 -5.90
C PRO A 74 -20.26 13.06 -6.96
N LYS A 75 -20.86 13.03 -8.15
CA LYS A 75 -20.35 12.26 -9.31
C LYS A 75 -18.88 12.58 -9.64
N LYS A 76 -18.42 13.81 -9.39
CA LYS A 76 -17.04 14.25 -9.63
C LYS A 76 -16.03 13.75 -8.60
N GLN A 77 -16.48 13.22 -7.47
CA GLN A 77 -15.67 12.73 -6.34
C GLN A 77 -15.79 11.22 -6.14
N ARG A 78 -16.35 10.54 -7.14
CA ARG A 78 -16.46 9.09 -7.20
C ARG A 78 -15.92 8.60 -8.54
N SER A 79 -15.13 7.53 -8.53
CA SER A 79 -14.55 6.96 -9.75
C SER A 79 -14.35 5.46 -9.60
N GLY A 80 -14.37 4.72 -10.71
CA GLY A 80 -14.27 3.27 -10.70
C GLY A 80 -15.04 2.68 -11.87
N LYS A 81 -15.14 1.34 -11.90
CA LYS A 81 -16.07 0.68 -12.83
C LYS A 81 -17.50 1.05 -12.46
N ASP A 82 -18.38 1.02 -13.47
CA ASP A 82 -19.80 1.28 -13.24
C ASP A 82 -20.36 0.30 -12.20
N PRO A 83 -21.01 0.81 -11.13
CA PRO A 83 -21.62 -0.05 -10.13
C PRO A 83 -22.69 -0.96 -10.74
N VAL A 84 -22.76 -2.19 -10.26
CA VAL A 84 -23.65 -3.21 -10.82
C VAL A 84 -24.86 -3.39 -9.91
N THR A 85 -26.06 -3.16 -10.43
CA THR A 85 -27.28 -3.46 -9.69
C THR A 85 -27.47 -4.97 -9.54
N GLY A 86 -27.78 -5.40 -8.32
CA GLY A 86 -28.11 -6.74 -7.96
C GLY A 86 -29.34 -7.26 -8.72
N LYS A 87 -29.38 -8.58 -8.89
CA LYS A 87 -30.49 -9.31 -9.51
C LYS A 87 -31.11 -10.22 -8.46
N ASP A 88 -32.33 -10.67 -8.74
CA ASP A 88 -33.06 -11.64 -7.91
C ASP A 88 -33.18 -11.16 -6.46
N ASP A 89 -32.73 -11.95 -5.49
CA ASP A 89 -32.78 -11.63 -4.05
C ASP A 89 -31.99 -10.38 -3.66
N TYR A 90 -31.20 -9.79 -4.56
CA TYR A 90 -30.43 -8.56 -4.35
C TYR A 90 -31.00 -7.37 -5.17
N GLN A 91 -32.27 -7.42 -5.58
CA GLN A 91 -32.89 -6.32 -6.30
C GLN A 91 -32.77 -5.00 -5.49
N SER A 92 -32.36 -3.92 -6.15
CA SER A 92 -32.09 -2.59 -5.53
C SER A 92 -30.75 -2.45 -4.78
N ILE A 93 -30.01 -3.53 -4.58
CA ILE A 93 -28.64 -3.49 -4.06
C ILE A 93 -27.70 -3.08 -5.18
N ILE A 94 -26.84 -2.08 -4.97
CA ILE A 94 -25.79 -1.67 -5.90
C ILE A 94 -24.48 -2.25 -5.39
N LEU A 95 -23.78 -3.02 -6.21
CA LEU A 95 -22.49 -3.60 -5.89
C LEU A 95 -21.36 -2.79 -6.51
N TYR A 96 -20.29 -2.59 -5.75
CA TYR A 96 -19.16 -1.73 -6.08
C TYR A 96 -17.91 -2.59 -6.28
N ASP A 97 -17.17 -2.38 -7.37
CA ASP A 97 -15.85 -3.01 -7.58
C ASP A 97 -14.77 -1.93 -7.57
N ASN A 98 -13.98 -1.92 -6.49
CA ASN A 98 -12.91 -0.96 -6.27
C ASN A 98 -13.35 0.49 -6.52
N TYR A 99 -14.54 0.84 -6.03
CA TYR A 99 -15.14 2.14 -6.24
C TYR A 99 -14.52 3.17 -5.30
N ARG A 100 -13.84 4.15 -5.88
CA ARG A 100 -13.04 5.15 -5.18
C ARG A 100 -13.91 6.34 -4.80
N LEU A 101 -13.89 6.68 -3.52
CA LEU A 101 -14.43 7.93 -2.98
C LEU A 101 -13.26 8.82 -2.62
N PHE A 102 -13.09 9.90 -3.38
CA PHE A 102 -11.90 10.72 -3.33
C PHE A 102 -12.22 12.17 -3.06
N ASP A 103 -11.25 12.84 -2.43
CA ASP A 103 -11.27 14.28 -2.34
C ASP A 103 -10.54 14.88 -3.54
N SER A 104 -11.11 15.96 -4.07
CA SER A 104 -10.49 16.78 -5.10
C SER A 104 -9.18 17.42 -4.64
N THR A 105 -8.95 17.58 -3.33
CA THR A 105 -7.63 18.02 -2.84
C THR A 105 -6.60 16.93 -3.03
N GLN A 106 -5.47 17.33 -3.61
CA GLN A 106 -4.35 16.43 -3.77
C GLN A 106 -3.32 16.66 -2.67
N TYR A 107 -2.47 15.67 -2.46
CA TYR A 107 -1.44 15.68 -1.44
C TYR A 107 -0.08 15.42 -2.08
N VAL A 108 0.91 16.27 -1.80
CA VAL A 108 2.26 16.06 -2.32
C VAL A 108 2.99 15.08 -1.41
N VAL A 109 3.36 13.94 -1.97
CA VAL A 109 4.23 12.95 -1.33
C VAL A 109 5.61 13.06 -1.96
N ARG A 110 6.65 12.88 -1.14
CA ARG A 110 8.02 12.77 -1.63
C ARG A 110 8.54 11.36 -1.42
N SER A 111 9.01 10.75 -2.48
CA SER A 111 9.72 9.47 -2.46
C SER A 111 11.06 9.62 -1.76
N PRO A 112 11.51 8.59 -1.00
CA PRO A 112 12.87 8.50 -0.46
C PRO A 112 13.99 8.63 -1.51
N LEU A 113 13.67 8.41 -2.79
CA LEU A 113 14.61 8.56 -3.90
C LEU A 113 14.68 9.98 -4.47
N GLY A 114 13.98 10.94 -3.87
CA GLY A 114 14.01 12.32 -4.34
C GLY A 114 13.00 12.65 -5.44
N PHE A 115 11.90 11.89 -5.56
CA PHE A 115 10.77 12.26 -6.43
C PHE A 115 9.69 12.95 -5.61
N GLY A 116 9.25 14.14 -5.99
CA GLY A 116 8.00 14.71 -5.49
C GLY A 116 6.87 14.35 -6.45
N TYR A 117 5.78 13.77 -5.97
CA TYR A 117 4.59 13.55 -6.79
C TYR A 117 3.33 13.77 -5.98
N THR A 118 2.31 14.24 -6.68
CA THR A 118 1.01 14.53 -6.09
C THR A 118 0.13 13.29 -6.17
N VAL A 119 -0.45 12.89 -5.05
CA VAL A 119 -1.42 11.80 -4.97
C VAL A 119 -2.79 12.32 -4.63
N SER A 120 -3.81 11.84 -5.34
CA SER A 120 -5.20 12.00 -4.91
C SER A 120 -5.41 11.23 -3.62
N LYS A 121 -6.13 11.84 -2.68
CA LYS A 121 -6.56 11.21 -1.44
C LYS A 121 -7.88 10.49 -1.66
N PHE A 122 -7.95 9.19 -1.38
CA PHE A 122 -9.17 8.41 -1.54
C PHE A 122 -9.17 7.17 -0.67
N PHE A 123 -10.36 6.66 -0.38
CA PHE A 123 -10.57 5.29 0.06
C PHE A 123 -11.47 4.58 -0.93
N THR A 124 -11.47 3.25 -0.87
CA THR A 124 -12.16 2.42 -1.85
C THR A 124 -13.17 1.53 -1.15
N ILE A 125 -14.36 1.42 -1.72
CA ILE A 125 -15.39 0.47 -1.32
C ILE A 125 -15.51 -0.62 -2.40
N THR A 126 -15.44 -1.87 -1.96
CA THR A 126 -15.81 -3.04 -2.75
C THR A 126 -16.93 -3.75 -2.03
N SER A 127 -17.96 -4.18 -2.75
CA SER A 127 -19.04 -4.98 -2.21
C SER A 127 -19.37 -6.14 -3.13
N GLU A 128 -19.50 -7.32 -2.53
CA GLU A 128 -19.78 -8.56 -3.25
C GLU A 128 -20.83 -9.39 -2.51
N ARG A 129 -21.56 -10.21 -3.28
CA ARG A 129 -22.54 -11.13 -2.71
C ARG A 129 -21.79 -12.27 -2.02
N LEU A 130 -22.23 -12.66 -0.83
CA LEU A 130 -21.73 -13.88 -0.21
C LEU A 130 -22.43 -15.09 -0.82
N ALA A 131 -21.74 -15.77 -1.74
CA ALA A 131 -22.25 -16.97 -2.38
C ALA A 131 -22.58 -18.06 -1.35
N GLY A 132 -23.76 -18.66 -1.46
CA GLY A 132 -24.21 -19.74 -0.57
C GLY A 132 -24.69 -19.30 0.81
N ASN A 133 -24.82 -18.00 1.08
CA ASN A 133 -25.41 -17.49 2.31
C ASN A 133 -26.94 -17.42 2.21
N PRO A 134 -27.70 -18.08 3.11
CA PRO A 134 -29.18 -18.13 3.06
C PRO A 134 -29.85 -16.78 3.39
N ASN A 135 -29.14 -15.86 4.05
CA ASN A 135 -29.63 -14.54 4.41
C ASN A 135 -29.34 -13.48 3.34
N HIS A 136 -28.72 -13.88 2.23
CA HIS A 136 -28.36 -12.99 1.13
C HIS A 136 -27.54 -11.78 1.59
N ASP A 137 -26.59 -12.02 2.51
CA ASP A 137 -25.71 -10.98 3.02
C ASP A 137 -24.75 -10.46 1.94
N VAL A 138 -24.21 -9.27 2.20
CA VAL A 138 -23.21 -8.58 1.36
C VAL A 138 -21.91 -8.48 2.14
N LEU A 139 -20.82 -8.93 1.54
CA LEU A 139 -19.47 -8.68 2.05
C LEU A 139 -19.01 -7.32 1.54
N VAL A 140 -18.70 -6.42 2.46
CA VAL A 140 -18.16 -5.10 2.17
C VAL A 140 -16.70 -5.06 2.56
N THR A 141 -15.86 -4.52 1.69
CA THR A 141 -14.46 -4.23 1.93
C THR A 141 -14.20 -2.73 1.78
N LEU A 142 -13.74 -2.10 2.86
CA LEU A 142 -13.13 -0.77 2.86
C LEU A 142 -11.62 -0.94 2.69
N SER A 143 -11.05 -0.37 1.63
CA SER A 143 -9.61 -0.37 1.38
C SER A 143 -9.05 1.04 1.53
N ILE A 144 -8.02 1.17 2.37
CA ILE A 144 -7.34 2.43 2.68
C ILE A 144 -5.87 2.28 2.30
N GLU A 145 -5.31 3.28 1.62
CA GLU A 145 -3.89 3.38 1.30
C GLU A 145 -3.24 4.42 2.21
N PRO A 146 -2.64 4.04 3.36
CA PRO A 146 -2.22 4.99 4.39
C PRO A 146 -1.16 5.98 3.90
N ASN A 147 -0.35 5.58 2.92
CA ASN A 147 0.68 6.40 2.30
C ASN A 147 0.14 7.65 1.55
N ARG A 148 -1.18 7.72 1.30
CA ARG A 148 -1.86 8.89 0.69
C ARG A 148 -2.30 9.94 1.69
N PHE A 149 -2.21 9.64 2.97
CA PHE A 149 -2.76 10.43 4.07
C PHE A 149 -1.65 10.83 5.04
N LEU A 150 -1.89 11.90 5.80
CA LEU A 150 -1.13 12.20 7.02
C LEU A 150 -1.50 11.22 8.14
N ASN A 151 -2.66 10.57 8.05
CA ASN A 151 -3.20 9.62 9.03
C ASN A 151 -3.40 10.26 10.42
N VAL A 152 -3.95 11.47 10.43
CA VAL A 152 -4.36 12.18 11.65
C VAL A 152 -5.89 12.38 11.63
N PRO A 153 -6.58 12.38 12.79
CA PRO A 153 -8.03 12.59 12.84
C PRO A 153 -8.48 13.93 12.22
N GLU A 154 -7.63 14.96 12.26
CA GLU A 154 -7.90 16.28 11.68
C GLU A 154 -7.94 16.28 10.15
N GLU A 155 -7.49 15.20 9.51
CA GLU A 155 -7.58 15.03 8.07
C GLU A 155 -9.02 14.66 7.66
N PRO A 156 -9.74 15.49 6.88
CA PRO A 156 -11.17 15.31 6.62
C PRO A 156 -11.60 13.92 6.12
N LEU A 157 -10.88 13.32 5.17
CA LEU A 157 -11.22 11.97 4.70
C LEU A 157 -10.98 10.89 5.77
N ILE A 158 -9.96 11.06 6.62
CA ILE A 158 -9.72 10.15 7.75
C ILE A 158 -10.84 10.31 8.77
N ASN A 159 -11.22 11.55 9.10
CA ASN A 159 -12.33 11.81 10.00
C ASN A 159 -13.63 11.22 9.47
N LEU A 160 -13.89 11.36 8.16
CA LEU A 160 -15.07 10.79 7.51
C LEU A 160 -15.12 9.27 7.62
N ILE A 161 -13.98 8.59 7.43
CA ILE A 161 -13.89 7.14 7.61
C ILE A 161 -14.27 6.77 9.04
N ILE A 162 -13.73 7.49 10.04
CA ILE A 162 -13.93 7.22 11.46
C ILE A 162 -15.37 7.50 11.88
N GLU A 163 -15.94 8.64 11.49
CA GLU A 163 -17.24 9.11 11.99
C GLU A 163 -18.43 8.63 11.15
N LYS A 164 -18.23 8.30 9.87
CA LYS A 164 -19.34 7.97 8.96
C LYS A 164 -19.23 6.60 8.32
N VAL A 165 -18.05 6.16 7.87
CA VAL A 165 -17.93 4.88 7.15
C VAL A 165 -17.90 3.69 8.11
N LEU A 166 -16.95 3.69 9.05
CA LEU A 166 -16.77 2.58 9.98
C LEU A 166 -18.00 2.31 10.86
N PRO A 167 -18.74 3.32 11.35
CA PRO A 167 -19.96 3.08 12.14
C PRO A 167 -21.10 2.44 11.33
N LEU A 168 -21.07 2.53 10.00
CA LEU A 168 -22.03 1.82 9.14
C LEU A 168 -21.65 0.36 8.94
N MET A 169 -20.39 -0.02 9.15
CA MET A 169 -19.91 -1.40 9.03
C MET A 169 -20.24 -2.21 10.29
N VAL A 170 -20.70 -3.44 10.11
CA VAL A 170 -21.05 -4.36 11.21
C VAL A 170 -19.84 -5.20 11.58
N SER A 171 -19.41 -5.11 12.85
CA SER A 171 -18.25 -5.83 13.37
C SER A 171 -17.04 -5.81 12.42
N PRO A 172 -16.58 -4.61 11.99
CA PRO A 172 -15.48 -4.50 11.03
C PRO A 172 -14.21 -5.16 11.57
N GLN A 173 -13.49 -5.86 10.70
CA GLN A 173 -12.23 -6.54 11.02
C GLN A 173 -11.22 -6.35 9.88
N ILE A 174 -9.93 -6.37 10.18
CA ILE A 174 -8.87 -6.27 9.18
C ILE A 174 -8.77 -7.62 8.46
N SER A 175 -9.02 -7.62 7.15
CA SER A 175 -8.91 -8.82 6.31
C SER A 175 -7.58 -8.89 5.57
N GLN A 176 -6.89 -7.77 5.38
CA GLN A 176 -5.62 -7.77 4.66
C GLN A 176 -4.76 -6.58 5.10
N MET A 177 -3.45 -6.80 5.18
CA MET A 177 -2.45 -5.72 5.25
C MET A 177 -1.35 -5.97 4.23
N ALA A 178 -1.00 -4.93 3.47
CA ALA A 178 0.14 -4.94 2.55
C ALA A 178 1.21 -3.98 3.06
N PHE A 179 2.45 -4.45 3.06
CA PHE A 179 3.63 -3.73 3.51
C PHE A 179 4.61 -3.60 2.36
N VAL A 180 5.27 -2.46 2.24
CA VAL A 180 6.25 -2.22 1.18
C VAL A 180 7.53 -1.65 1.74
N LEU A 181 8.66 -2.08 1.19
CA LEU A 181 9.97 -1.50 1.43
C LEU A 181 10.61 -1.16 0.08
N ASP A 182 10.83 0.13 -0.13
CA ASP A 182 11.45 0.67 -1.33
C ASP A 182 12.96 0.88 -1.09
N MET A 183 13.78 0.41 -2.01
CA MET A 183 15.24 0.45 -1.89
C MET A 183 15.92 0.85 -3.21
N PRO A 184 17.01 1.63 -3.16
CA PRO A 184 17.78 2.05 -4.32
C PRO A 184 18.70 0.93 -4.84
N LEU A 185 18.16 -0.29 -5.01
CA LEU A 185 18.91 -1.48 -5.35
C LEU A 185 18.43 -2.06 -6.68
N ILE A 186 19.30 -2.78 -7.39
CA ILE A 186 19.00 -3.39 -8.69
C ILE A 186 18.23 -4.69 -8.47
N MET A 187 17.07 -4.83 -9.12
CA MET A 187 16.23 -6.02 -8.99
C MET A 187 16.97 -7.31 -9.38
N ASN A 188 17.77 -7.28 -10.45
CA ASN A 188 18.54 -8.41 -10.95
C ASN A 188 19.48 -9.07 -9.93
N ASN A 189 19.90 -8.33 -8.92
CA ASN A 189 20.83 -8.80 -7.90
C ASN A 189 20.12 -9.44 -6.70
N PHE A 190 18.77 -9.46 -6.68
CA PHE A 190 18.01 -10.12 -5.64
C PHE A 190 17.88 -11.62 -5.91
N HIS A 191 18.27 -12.40 -4.91
CA HIS A 191 17.98 -13.83 -4.84
C HIS A 191 17.01 -14.05 -3.70
N VAL A 192 15.80 -14.46 -4.05
CA VAL A 192 14.73 -14.71 -3.09
C VAL A 192 14.43 -16.19 -3.11
N GLN A 193 14.25 -16.76 -1.93
CA GLN A 193 13.79 -18.12 -1.76
C GLN A 193 12.78 -18.14 -0.63
N MET A 194 11.61 -18.70 -0.89
CA MET A 194 10.68 -19.08 0.16
C MET A 194 10.77 -20.60 0.30
N ALA A 195 11.40 -21.07 1.37
CA ALA A 195 11.44 -22.48 1.75
C ALA A 195 10.06 -22.88 2.31
N GLY A 196 9.04 -22.77 1.47
CA GLY A 196 7.65 -22.85 1.87
C GLY A 196 7.17 -24.28 2.12
N GLU A 197 5.93 -24.37 2.60
CA GLU A 197 5.18 -25.62 2.67
C GLU A 197 4.89 -26.15 1.25
N ALA A 198 4.70 -27.46 1.11
CA ALA A 198 4.32 -28.06 -0.16
C ALA A 198 3.08 -27.36 -0.75
N GLY A 199 3.16 -26.98 -2.03
CA GLY A 199 2.13 -26.18 -2.72
C GLY A 199 2.37 -24.67 -2.74
N THR A 200 3.50 -24.19 -2.20
CA THR A 200 3.93 -22.79 -2.36
C THR A 200 4.15 -22.49 -3.84
N LYS A 201 3.51 -21.44 -4.35
CA LYS A 201 3.64 -21.01 -5.74
C LYS A 201 4.77 -20.01 -5.86
N GLN A 202 5.60 -20.18 -6.88
CA GLN A 202 6.63 -19.22 -7.26
C GLN A 202 6.39 -18.78 -8.70
N GLN A 203 6.46 -17.47 -8.93
CA GLN A 203 6.45 -16.89 -10.27
C GLN A 203 7.65 -15.98 -10.43
N VAL A 204 8.43 -16.20 -11.49
CA VAL A 204 9.57 -15.35 -11.86
C VAL A 204 9.28 -14.77 -13.23
N ILE A 205 9.32 -13.45 -13.34
CA ILE A 205 9.05 -12.72 -14.58
C ILE A 205 10.33 -11.99 -14.97
N GLN A 206 10.79 -12.27 -16.18
CA GLN A 206 11.92 -11.59 -16.81
C GLN A 206 11.40 -10.80 -18.02
N THR A 207 11.98 -9.63 -18.25
CA THR A 207 11.65 -8.76 -19.38
C THR A 207 12.89 -8.59 -20.25
N LEU A 208 12.73 -8.62 -21.57
CA LEU A 208 13.81 -8.36 -22.51
C LEU A 208 14.11 -6.85 -22.51
N ASN A 209 15.35 -6.46 -22.22
CA ASN A 209 15.77 -5.06 -22.22
C ASN A 209 16.12 -4.57 -23.65
N SER A 210 16.47 -3.29 -23.78
CA SER A 210 16.88 -2.67 -25.06
C SER A 210 18.16 -3.25 -25.66
N HIS A 211 18.95 -4.00 -24.88
CA HIS A 211 20.16 -4.69 -25.30
C HIS A 211 19.91 -6.17 -25.64
N GLN A 212 18.65 -6.59 -25.73
CA GLN A 212 18.25 -7.97 -25.99
C GLN A 212 18.72 -8.98 -24.92
N GLU A 213 18.86 -8.52 -23.68
CA GLU A 213 19.16 -9.35 -22.52
C GLU A 213 17.93 -9.47 -21.62
N TYR A 214 17.67 -10.67 -21.11
CA TYR A 214 16.59 -10.89 -20.14
C TYR A 214 17.01 -10.38 -18.77
N GLU A 215 16.31 -9.36 -18.28
CA GLU A 215 16.47 -8.83 -16.93
C GLU A 215 15.33 -9.33 -16.04
N LEU A 216 15.67 -9.71 -14.81
CA LEU A 216 14.71 -10.08 -13.79
C LEU A 216 13.89 -8.85 -13.38
N ASN A 217 12.60 -8.89 -13.68
CA ASN A 217 11.70 -7.78 -13.40
C ASN A 217 10.88 -8.00 -12.11
N ARG A 218 10.47 -9.24 -11.85
CA ARG A 218 9.61 -9.57 -10.70
C ARG A 218 9.79 -11.00 -10.23
N ILE A 219 9.81 -11.17 -8.91
CA ILE A 219 9.67 -12.46 -8.23
C ILE A 219 8.44 -12.37 -7.34
N GLU A 220 7.56 -13.36 -7.42
CA GLU A 220 6.42 -13.53 -6.54
C GLU A 220 6.43 -14.91 -5.88
N TYR A 221 6.09 -14.94 -4.60
CA TYR A 221 5.81 -16.14 -3.85
C TYR A 221 4.48 -16.01 -3.15
N GLU A 222 3.70 -17.08 -3.16
CA GLU A 222 2.44 -17.18 -2.44
C GLU A 222 2.39 -18.54 -1.73
N ASP A 223 2.05 -18.52 -0.44
CA ASP A 223 1.87 -19.74 0.33
C ASP A 223 0.64 -20.54 -0.17
N PRO A 224 0.55 -21.85 0.11
CA PRO A 224 -0.53 -22.68 -0.43
C PRO A 224 -1.94 -22.19 -0.07
N LYS A 225 -2.07 -21.50 1.08
CA LYS A 225 -3.34 -20.98 1.59
C LYS A 225 -3.63 -19.55 1.14
N ALA A 226 -2.76 -18.94 0.33
CA ALA A 226 -2.87 -17.54 -0.10
C ALA A 226 -3.01 -16.55 1.08
N THR A 227 -2.46 -16.88 2.24
CA THR A 227 -2.47 -16.04 3.44
C THR A 227 -1.25 -15.13 3.55
N ARG A 228 -0.18 -15.45 2.81
CA ARG A 228 1.07 -14.71 2.77
C ARG A 228 1.60 -14.65 1.35
N LYS A 229 1.82 -13.43 0.86
CA LYS A 229 2.46 -13.17 -0.43
C LYS A 229 3.72 -12.34 -0.26
N LEU A 230 4.80 -12.74 -0.90
CA LEU A 230 6.02 -11.95 -1.07
C LEU A 230 6.14 -11.55 -2.53
N THR A 231 6.48 -10.31 -2.79
CA THR A 231 6.79 -9.78 -4.11
C THR A 231 8.09 -8.99 -4.02
N VAL A 232 8.97 -9.17 -4.98
CA VAL A 232 10.14 -8.30 -5.17
C VAL A 232 10.14 -7.90 -6.63
N TYR A 233 10.13 -6.61 -6.93
CA TYR A 233 10.03 -6.13 -8.31
C TYR A 233 10.68 -4.78 -8.54
N ASP A 234 11.02 -4.49 -9.80
CA ASP A 234 11.45 -3.16 -10.24
C ASP A 234 10.27 -2.17 -10.16
N LYS A 235 10.27 -1.38 -9.09
CA LYS A 235 9.26 -0.35 -8.87
C LYS A 235 9.54 0.90 -9.67
N PHE A 236 10.78 1.16 -10.07
CA PHE A 236 11.11 2.33 -10.88
C PHE A 236 10.41 2.26 -12.23
N GLN A 237 10.56 1.13 -12.92
CA GLN A 237 9.88 0.90 -14.20
C GLN A 237 8.36 1.01 -14.05
N SER A 238 7.80 0.41 -13.00
CA SER A 238 6.37 0.53 -12.70
C SER A 238 5.91 1.98 -12.44
N LEU A 239 6.75 2.83 -11.84
CA LEU A 239 6.44 4.24 -11.65
C LEU A 239 6.48 5.00 -12.98
N LEU A 240 7.49 4.76 -13.82
CA LEU A 240 7.59 5.34 -15.16
C LEU A 240 6.35 4.99 -16.00
N ASP A 241 5.98 3.70 -16.04
CA ASP A 241 4.84 3.22 -16.83
C ASP A 241 3.52 3.87 -16.37
N ASN A 242 3.32 4.01 -15.05
CA ASN A 242 2.11 4.61 -14.51
C ASN A 242 2.09 6.14 -14.60
N GLN A 243 3.22 6.82 -14.42
CA GLN A 243 3.32 8.29 -14.54
C GLN A 243 3.16 8.76 -15.98
N LEU A 244 3.62 7.99 -16.97
CA LEU A 244 3.44 8.29 -18.40
C LEU A 244 2.00 8.11 -18.88
N VAL A 245 1.19 7.30 -18.17
CA VAL A 245 -0.23 7.06 -18.51
C VAL A 245 -1.16 8.11 -17.89
N VAL A 246 -0.80 8.72 -16.75
CA VAL A 246 -1.61 9.76 -16.10
C VAL A 246 -1.30 11.12 -16.74
N THR A 247 -1.90 11.36 -17.89
CA THR A 247 -1.80 12.61 -18.68
C THR A 247 -2.48 13.83 -18.03
N ASP A 248 -3.19 13.65 -16.91
CA ASP A 248 -4.12 14.65 -16.35
C ASP A 248 -3.64 15.34 -15.05
N THR A 249 -2.39 15.16 -14.63
CA THR A 249 -1.85 15.84 -13.44
C THR A 249 -0.79 16.87 -13.80
N ASN A 250 -1.17 18.14 -13.78
CA ASN A 250 -0.35 19.32 -14.10
C ASN A 250 0.87 19.59 -13.17
N TYR A 251 1.35 18.63 -12.37
CA TYR A 251 2.42 18.88 -11.40
C TYR A 251 3.45 17.74 -11.35
N ILE A 252 4.66 18.10 -11.82
CA ILE A 252 5.99 17.47 -11.65
C ILE A 252 5.99 15.94 -11.45
N SER A 253 6.31 15.21 -12.53
CA SER A 253 7.20 14.03 -12.51
C SER A 253 7.48 13.49 -13.91
N ALA A 254 6.66 13.79 -14.94
CA ALA A 254 6.91 13.34 -16.31
C ALA A 254 8.30 13.75 -16.84
N ARG A 255 8.74 14.99 -16.61
CA ARG A 255 10.06 15.48 -17.05
C ARG A 255 11.24 14.86 -16.28
N GLU A 256 11.08 14.55 -15.00
CA GLU A 256 12.12 13.88 -14.20
C GLU A 256 12.18 12.38 -14.56
N ALA A 257 11.02 11.74 -14.74
CA ALA A 257 10.88 10.40 -15.26
C ALA A 257 11.52 10.25 -16.65
N GLU A 258 11.24 11.18 -17.58
CA GLU A 258 11.87 11.28 -18.89
C GLU A 258 13.38 11.49 -18.78
N TYR A 259 13.85 12.39 -17.90
CA TYR A 259 15.27 12.62 -17.67
C TYR A 259 16.01 11.33 -17.26
N TYR A 260 15.49 10.57 -16.30
CA TYR A 260 16.11 9.33 -15.85
C TYR A 260 15.95 8.18 -16.85
N ARG A 261 14.92 8.20 -17.70
CA ARG A 261 14.75 7.26 -18.81
C ARG A 261 15.78 7.53 -19.93
N ASP A 262 16.02 8.80 -20.25
CA ASP A 262 16.76 9.21 -21.44
C ASP A 262 18.28 9.40 -21.16
N GLN A 263 18.70 9.53 -19.89
CA GLN A 263 20.11 9.64 -19.47
C GLN A 263 20.64 8.30 -18.93
N ALA A 264 21.13 7.42 -19.81
CA ALA A 264 21.63 6.08 -19.42
C ALA A 264 22.77 6.10 -18.38
N GLY A 265 23.57 7.18 -18.32
CA GLY A 265 24.63 7.40 -17.33
C GLY A 265 24.14 7.77 -15.92
N GLU A 266 22.87 8.15 -15.78
CA GLU A 266 22.22 8.58 -14.52
C GLU A 266 21.14 7.59 -14.06
N LYS A 267 21.17 6.34 -14.56
CA LYS A 267 20.15 5.32 -14.32
C LYS A 267 19.93 5.13 -12.81
N GLN A 268 18.71 5.42 -12.37
CA GLN A 268 18.26 5.16 -11.01
C GLN A 268 17.69 3.76 -10.90
N PHE A 269 17.82 3.17 -9.72
CA PHE A 269 17.24 1.87 -9.41
C PHE A 269 16.25 2.02 -8.26
N LEU A 270 15.09 1.38 -8.37
CA LEU A 270 14.16 1.27 -7.26
C LEU A 270 13.56 -0.14 -7.25
N THR A 271 14.03 -0.97 -6.34
CA THR A 271 13.40 -2.27 -6.09
C THR A 271 12.46 -2.14 -4.90
N ARG A 272 11.25 -2.71 -5.04
CA ARG A 272 10.28 -2.81 -3.95
C ARG A 272 10.18 -4.24 -3.48
N ILE A 273 10.30 -4.46 -2.17
CA ILE A 273 9.85 -5.66 -1.49
C ILE A 273 8.44 -5.40 -0.97
N GLY A 274 7.45 -6.13 -1.49
CA GLY A 274 6.07 -6.13 -1.01
C GLY A 274 5.75 -7.41 -0.24
N LEU A 275 5.22 -7.27 0.97
CA LEU A 275 4.71 -8.37 1.78
C LEU A 275 3.23 -8.17 2.03
N THR A 276 2.40 -9.18 1.76
CA THR A 276 0.95 -9.12 2.02
C THR A 276 0.56 -10.24 2.96
N VAL A 277 -0.24 -9.90 3.97
CA VAL A 277 -0.97 -10.86 4.80
C VAL A 277 -2.45 -10.77 4.49
N SER A 278 -3.07 -11.91 4.21
CA SER A 278 -4.45 -12.04 3.76
C SER A 278 -5.20 -12.99 4.69
N SER A 279 -6.43 -12.61 5.07
CA SER A 279 -7.29 -13.14 6.12
C SER A 279 -7.06 -12.54 7.53
N PRO A 280 -8.13 -12.38 8.34
CA PRO A 280 -8.03 -11.94 9.74
C PRO A 280 -7.09 -12.82 10.57
N ASN A 281 -7.14 -14.15 10.37
CA ASN A 281 -6.27 -15.09 11.06
C ASN A 281 -4.78 -14.87 10.77
N ALA A 282 -4.42 -14.54 9.52
CA ALA A 282 -3.05 -14.23 9.13
C ALA A 282 -2.60 -12.88 9.70
N VAL A 283 -3.49 -11.88 9.69
CA VAL A 283 -3.25 -10.57 10.33
C VAL A 283 -3.00 -10.77 11.83
N MET A 284 -3.84 -11.54 12.52
CA MET A 284 -3.65 -11.86 13.94
C MET A 284 -2.30 -12.54 14.19
N ARG A 285 -1.92 -13.55 13.40
CA ARG A 285 -0.63 -14.24 13.52
C ARG A 285 0.53 -13.26 13.36
N TYR A 286 0.49 -12.43 12.31
CA TYR A 286 1.48 -11.39 12.10
C TYR A 286 1.54 -10.43 13.28
N MET A 287 0.41 -9.93 13.79
CA MET A 287 0.37 -8.97 14.89
C MET A 287 0.82 -9.55 16.23
N LYS A 288 0.66 -10.87 16.46
CA LYS A 288 1.20 -11.58 17.63
C LYS A 288 2.70 -11.86 17.48
N ASN A 289 3.16 -12.21 16.29
CA ASN A 289 4.57 -12.49 16.00
C ASN A 289 4.96 -12.01 14.60
N HIS A 290 5.66 -10.87 14.50
CA HIS A 290 6.10 -10.32 13.21
C HIS A 290 7.07 -11.24 12.47
N GLU A 291 7.88 -12.03 13.18
CA GLU A 291 8.84 -12.96 12.57
C GLU A 291 8.14 -14.02 11.72
N TRP A 292 6.87 -14.35 12.05
CA TRP A 292 6.07 -15.28 11.26
C TRP A 292 5.99 -14.87 9.78
N LEU A 293 5.89 -13.57 9.49
CA LEU A 293 5.79 -13.09 8.11
C LEU A 293 7.05 -13.38 7.30
N MET A 294 8.22 -13.36 7.93
CA MET A 294 9.51 -13.69 7.31
C MET A 294 9.94 -15.14 7.54
N ARG A 295 9.15 -15.94 8.27
CA ARG A 295 9.48 -17.34 8.55
C ARG A 295 9.62 -18.11 7.24
N ASP A 296 10.74 -18.77 7.07
CA ASP A 296 11.07 -19.56 5.88
C ASP A 296 11.31 -18.73 4.60
N ILE A 297 11.45 -17.40 4.73
CA ILE A 297 11.82 -16.50 3.63
C ILE A 297 13.31 -16.15 3.77
N SER A 298 14.06 -16.36 2.70
CA SER A 298 15.42 -15.88 2.53
C SER A 298 15.49 -14.90 1.38
N ILE A 299 15.77 -13.63 1.68
CA ILE A 299 16.09 -12.58 0.71
C ILE A 299 17.58 -12.29 0.82
N GLU A 300 18.29 -12.48 -0.28
CA GLU A 300 19.69 -12.12 -0.43
C GLU A 300 19.83 -11.09 -1.55
N TYR A 301 20.73 -10.13 -1.37
CA TYR A 301 21.16 -9.23 -2.43
C TYR A 301 22.64 -9.51 -2.71
N ARG A 302 22.97 -9.84 -3.96
CA ARG A 302 24.33 -10.18 -4.39
C ARG A 302 24.70 -9.29 -5.58
N ASP A 303 25.54 -8.31 -5.35
CA ASP A 303 26.09 -7.49 -6.43
C ASP A 303 27.31 -8.18 -7.03
N ASN A 304 27.08 -9.00 -8.04
CA ASN A 304 28.15 -9.72 -8.73
C ASN A 304 28.83 -8.87 -9.82
N SER A 305 28.51 -7.57 -9.92
CA SER A 305 29.01 -6.72 -11.01
C SER A 305 30.49 -6.33 -10.87
N GLY A 306 31.11 -6.53 -9.69
CA GLY A 306 32.49 -6.15 -9.43
C GLY A 306 32.75 -4.63 -9.47
N ILE A 307 31.69 -3.83 -9.58
CA ILE A 307 31.75 -2.37 -9.62
C ILE A 307 31.37 -1.85 -8.23
N ASP A 308 32.24 -1.07 -7.61
CA ASP A 308 31.91 -0.32 -6.39
C ASP A 308 30.93 0.81 -6.73
N ARG A 309 29.65 0.45 -6.85
CA ARG A 309 28.57 1.41 -7.13
C ARG A 309 28.19 2.21 -5.88
N PHE A 310 28.52 1.69 -4.70
CA PHE A 310 28.43 2.38 -3.43
C PHE A 310 29.79 2.30 -2.72
N PRO A 311 30.59 3.38 -2.70
CA PRO A 311 31.85 3.39 -1.98
C PRO A 311 31.62 3.00 -0.52
N LYS A 312 32.43 2.06 0.02
CA LYS A 312 32.26 1.48 1.37
C LYS A 312 31.10 0.49 1.50
N THR A 313 30.64 -0.21 0.46
CA THR A 313 29.72 -1.37 0.59
C THR A 313 30.38 -2.72 0.31
N GLU A 314 31.71 -2.78 0.23
CA GLU A 314 32.47 -4.01 -0.06
C GLU A 314 32.16 -5.16 0.92
N TYR A 315 31.80 -4.85 2.17
CA TYR A 315 31.39 -5.83 3.20
C TYR A 315 29.92 -6.27 3.07
N ALA A 316 29.11 -5.55 2.29
CA ALA A 316 27.70 -5.82 2.06
C ALA A 316 27.46 -6.74 0.84
N THR A 317 28.41 -6.85 -0.08
CA THR A 317 28.19 -7.61 -1.33
C THR A 317 28.74 -9.04 -1.26
N ASN A 318 29.73 -9.31 -0.40
CA ASN A 318 30.50 -10.57 -0.43
C ASN A 318 30.53 -11.40 0.87
N GLY A 319 29.88 -10.97 1.96
CA GLY A 319 29.97 -11.63 3.28
C GLY A 319 28.79 -12.54 3.65
N LYS A 320 29.08 -13.69 4.30
CA LYS A 320 28.09 -14.55 5.01
C LYS A 320 27.29 -13.76 6.06
N ASP A 321 27.88 -12.70 6.60
CA ASP A 321 27.27 -11.79 7.57
C ASP A 321 26.26 -10.82 6.95
N PHE A 322 26.40 -10.44 5.68
CA PHE A 322 25.40 -9.61 5.00
C PHE A 322 24.08 -10.35 4.79
N ARG A 323 24.12 -11.63 4.39
CA ARG A 323 22.92 -12.45 4.18
C ARG A 323 22.10 -12.62 5.47
N ARG A 324 22.77 -12.92 6.59
CA ARG A 324 22.11 -13.03 7.91
C ARG A 324 21.64 -11.68 8.42
N SER A 325 22.36 -10.60 8.15
CA SER A 325 21.97 -9.26 8.58
C SER A 325 20.84 -8.65 7.77
N PHE A 326 20.73 -8.91 6.46
CA PHE A 326 19.68 -8.35 5.62
C PHE A 326 18.29 -8.90 5.96
N ASN A 327 18.11 -10.23 5.99
CA ASN A 327 16.84 -10.83 6.41
C ASN A 327 16.47 -10.46 7.84
N ARG A 328 17.44 -10.51 8.77
CA ARG A 328 17.21 -10.11 10.16
C ARG A 328 16.82 -8.64 10.29
N MET A 329 17.44 -7.76 9.48
CA MET A 329 17.07 -6.35 9.39
C MET A 329 15.63 -6.22 8.91
N LEU A 330 15.25 -6.86 7.80
CA LEU A 330 13.87 -6.83 7.28
C LEU A 330 12.87 -7.27 8.35
N THR A 331 13.12 -8.40 9.00
CA THR A 331 12.30 -8.91 10.10
C THR A 331 12.16 -7.89 11.22
N TYR A 332 13.26 -7.30 11.70
CA TYR A 332 13.20 -6.31 12.77
C TYR A 332 12.42 -5.05 12.36
N ARG A 333 12.50 -4.62 11.10
CA ARG A 333 11.76 -3.45 10.59
C ARG A 333 10.25 -3.71 10.55
N LEU A 334 9.80 -4.94 10.36
CA LEU A 334 8.37 -5.28 10.44
C LEU A 334 7.78 -5.05 11.84
N LYS A 335 8.57 -5.24 12.91
CA LYS A 335 8.13 -4.92 14.28
C LYS A 335 7.72 -3.45 14.43
N VAL A 336 8.46 -2.54 13.80
CA VAL A 336 8.14 -1.10 13.82
C VAL A 336 6.82 -0.83 13.09
N VAL A 337 6.53 -1.58 12.03
CA VAL A 337 5.27 -1.46 11.30
C VAL A 337 4.08 -1.94 12.12
N GLN A 338 4.22 -3.02 12.90
CA GLN A 338 3.14 -3.44 13.83
C GLN A 338 2.77 -2.32 14.80
N GLN A 339 3.77 -1.63 15.36
CA GLN A 339 3.54 -0.52 16.28
C GLN A 339 2.83 0.64 15.58
N ARG A 340 3.26 1.00 14.36
CA ARG A 340 2.62 2.06 13.56
C ARG A 340 1.20 1.70 13.13
N ALA A 341 0.94 0.44 12.79
CA ALA A 341 -0.41 0.00 12.44
C ALA A 341 -1.40 0.25 13.58
N ARG A 342 -0.98 0.02 14.83
CA ARG A 342 -1.81 0.30 16.02
C ARG A 342 -2.04 1.79 16.28
N GLN A 343 -1.27 2.67 15.65
CA GLN A 343 -1.39 4.12 15.79
C GLN A 343 -2.28 4.74 14.70
N LEU A 344 -2.75 3.95 13.72
CA LEU A 344 -3.62 4.47 12.68
C LEU A 344 -5.01 4.79 13.25
N PRO A 345 -5.54 6.01 13.05
CA PRO A 345 -6.70 6.50 13.79
C PRO A 345 -8.01 5.79 13.43
N TYR A 346 -8.09 5.20 12.23
CA TYR A 346 -9.23 4.40 11.78
C TYR A 346 -9.14 2.91 12.16
N LEU A 347 -8.06 2.46 12.80
CA LEU A 347 -7.96 1.12 13.36
C LEU A 347 -8.26 1.16 14.86
N THR A 348 -9.54 1.31 15.18
CA THR A 348 -10.06 1.41 16.55
C THR A 348 -9.84 0.12 17.35
N GLU A 349 -9.96 0.21 18.68
CA GLU A 349 -9.88 -0.96 19.56
C GLU A 349 -10.89 -2.04 19.18
N ASP A 350 -12.10 -1.66 18.77
CA ASP A 350 -13.14 -2.59 18.33
C ASP A 350 -12.72 -3.37 17.07
N ILE A 351 -12.11 -2.69 16.08
CA ILE A 351 -11.60 -3.36 14.87
C ILE A 351 -10.49 -4.33 15.24
N TRP A 352 -9.56 -3.92 16.10
CA TRP A 352 -8.51 -4.82 16.57
C TRP A 352 -9.07 -6.00 17.35
N ARG A 353 -10.06 -5.79 18.22
CA ARG A 353 -10.73 -6.85 18.96
C ARG A 353 -11.40 -7.84 17.99
N ASN A 354 -12.14 -7.36 17.00
CA ASN A 354 -12.78 -8.22 16.00
C ASN A 354 -11.77 -8.97 15.12
N THR A 355 -10.57 -8.41 14.91
CA THR A 355 -9.50 -9.02 14.11
C THR A 355 -8.69 -10.06 14.89
N LEU A 356 -8.48 -9.85 16.20
CA LEU A 356 -7.54 -10.61 17.02
C LEU A 356 -8.20 -11.69 17.88
N ASN A 357 -9.53 -11.71 17.94
CA ASN A 357 -10.33 -12.65 18.72
C ASN A 357 -10.64 -13.94 17.96
#